data_AF-A0ABD1KGH4-F1
#
_entry.id   AF-A0ABD1KGH4-F1
#
_cell.length_a   1.000
_cell.length_b   1.000
_cell.length_c   1.000
_cell.angle_alpha   90.00
_cell.angle_beta   90.00
_cell.angle_gamma   90.00
#
_symmetry.space_group_name_H-M   'P 1'
#
loop_
_entity.id
_entity.type
_entity.pdbx_description
1 polymer ?
#
loop_
_entity_poly.entity_id
_entity_poly.type
_entity_poly.pdbx_seq_one_letter_code
_entity_poly.pdbx_strand_id
1 'polypeptide(L)'
;MAKLLGRSVLNQALLEGRNCARIDVVFDVYRKTSIKNAERSRRGSGGSTQWKNIAPGHTVMQWRKLLSDAESKTSLIQFLVNQWKQEESRAKLQGKQLMTSCGETCYCLSEEAWDIVEELKCSHEEADTRMLFHANHASKNGYETLLVVSEDTDVMILSLVCCKSINALLCQKAGTQNRTRYINISKLAQCLGEDLCDALIGMHAFTGCDSTSAFADQGKLKALKLVKGSKTFQDSFKSLGTSWAVSEEVHRNMESFVCRMYAPSSSICDINDVRYMLFCAKRGEVDSSSLPPCRDCLKLHIQRANYQAGIWRHCLEGQPDIPEPRGHGWTTNDKGT
;
A
#
# COMPACT_ATOMS: atom_id res chain seq x y z
N MET A 1 2.65 -1.97 -31.88
CA MET A 1 2.76 -0.90 -30.83
C MET A 1 3.13 -1.46 -29.45
N ALA A 2 2.64 -2.64 -29.05
CA ALA A 2 2.96 -3.28 -27.76
C ALA A 2 4.47 -3.57 -27.54
N LYS A 3 5.25 -3.98 -28.57
CA LYS A 3 6.71 -4.17 -28.44
C LYS A 3 7.44 -2.87 -28.05
N LEU A 4 6.95 -1.71 -28.52
CA LEU A 4 7.48 -0.40 -28.12
C LEU A 4 7.17 -0.09 -26.65
N LEU A 5 6.03 -0.54 -26.13
CA LEU A 5 5.69 -0.37 -24.71
C LEU A 5 6.66 -1.14 -23.82
N GLY A 6 6.86 -2.44 -24.05
CA GLY A 6 7.79 -3.26 -23.26
C GLY A 6 9.19 -2.66 -23.25
N ARG A 7 9.65 -2.18 -24.42
CA ARG A 7 10.91 -1.47 -24.58
C ARG A 7 10.95 -0.14 -23.80
N SER A 8 9.87 0.64 -23.86
CA SER A 8 9.76 1.95 -23.22
C SER A 8 9.80 1.83 -21.69
N VAL A 9 9.04 0.89 -21.12
CA VAL A 9 8.99 0.68 -19.66
C VAL A 9 10.34 0.18 -19.15
N LEU A 10 11.00 -0.75 -19.86
CA LEU A 10 12.35 -1.19 -19.50
C LEU A 10 13.35 -0.04 -19.54
N ASN A 11 13.32 0.78 -20.60
CA ASN A 11 14.20 1.95 -20.71
C ASN A 11 13.96 2.96 -19.57
N GLN A 12 12.71 3.15 -19.14
CA GLN A 12 12.39 3.99 -17.98
C GLN A 12 13.00 3.41 -16.70
N ALA A 13 12.84 2.11 -16.44
CA ALA A 13 13.44 1.44 -15.28
C ALA A 13 14.98 1.56 -15.28
N LEU A 14 15.62 1.37 -16.44
CA LEU A 14 17.07 1.51 -16.59
C LEU A 14 17.55 2.96 -16.41
N LEU A 15 16.75 3.94 -16.85
CA LEU A 15 17.06 5.35 -16.64
C LEU A 15 16.96 5.73 -15.16
N GLU A 16 15.91 5.27 -14.49
CA GLU A 16 15.70 5.48 -13.05
C GLU A 16 16.80 4.82 -12.22
N GLY A 17 17.17 3.58 -12.56
CA GLY A 17 18.21 2.78 -11.92
C GLY A 17 19.59 2.90 -12.56
N ARG A 18 19.89 3.99 -13.29
CA ARG A 18 21.13 4.11 -14.11
C ARG A 18 22.41 3.89 -13.30
N ASN A 19 22.40 4.30 -12.03
CA ASN A 19 23.55 4.19 -11.10
C ASN A 19 23.44 2.98 -10.17
N CYS A 20 22.45 2.10 -10.38
CA CYS A 20 22.21 0.93 -9.53
C CYS A 20 22.73 -0.33 -10.23
N ALA A 21 23.35 -1.23 -9.47
CA ALA A 21 23.76 -2.56 -9.97
C ALA A 21 22.57 -3.51 -10.11
N ARG A 22 21.54 -3.33 -9.27
CA ARG A 22 20.29 -4.08 -9.25
C ARG A 22 19.11 -3.11 -9.34
N ILE A 23 18.10 -3.49 -10.12
CA ILE A 23 16.86 -2.74 -10.30
C ILE A 23 15.70 -3.70 -10.08
N ASP A 24 14.74 -3.32 -9.24
CA ASP A 24 13.56 -4.15 -8.95
C ASP A 24 12.31 -3.45 -9.49
N VAL A 25 11.62 -4.10 -10.43
CA VAL A 25 10.34 -3.65 -10.97
C VAL A 25 9.23 -4.58 -10.48
N VAL A 26 8.40 -4.09 -9.57
CA VAL A 26 7.34 -4.87 -8.95
C VAL A 26 5.96 -4.41 -9.42
N PHE A 27 5.02 -5.34 -9.50
CA PHE A 27 3.66 -5.10 -9.96
C PHE A 27 2.64 -5.63 -8.95
N ASP A 28 1.45 -5.03 -8.97
CA ASP A 28 0.27 -5.60 -8.31
C ASP A 28 -0.08 -6.98 -8.89
N VAL A 29 -0.78 -7.77 -8.09
CA VAL A 29 -1.47 -8.98 -8.52
C VAL A 29 -2.97 -8.72 -8.50
N TYR A 30 -3.64 -8.91 -9.63
CA TYR A 30 -5.08 -8.64 -9.74
C TYR A 30 -5.88 -9.91 -9.46
N ARG A 31 -6.27 -10.10 -8.19
CA ARG A 31 -7.12 -11.23 -7.74
C ARG A 31 -8.60 -10.94 -8.02
N LYS A 32 -9.37 -11.99 -8.34
CA LYS A 32 -10.82 -11.86 -8.60
C LYS A 32 -11.62 -11.60 -7.32
N THR A 33 -11.27 -12.31 -6.25
CA THR A 33 -11.88 -12.21 -4.93
C THR A 33 -10.88 -11.55 -3.98
N SER A 34 -10.99 -10.23 -3.83
CA SER A 34 -10.22 -9.46 -2.85
C SER A 34 -10.94 -8.17 -2.46
N ILE A 35 -10.60 -7.62 -1.28
CA ILE A 35 -11.10 -6.31 -0.80
C ILE A 35 -10.81 -5.24 -1.86
N LYS A 36 -9.59 -5.25 -2.41
CA LYS A 36 -9.16 -4.27 -3.41
C LYS A 36 -9.94 -4.41 -4.71
N ASN A 37 -10.26 -5.62 -5.16
CA ASN A 37 -11.10 -5.79 -6.35
C ASN A 37 -12.53 -5.28 -6.12
N ALA A 38 -13.11 -5.53 -4.95
CA ALA A 38 -14.41 -4.99 -4.57
C ALA A 38 -14.41 -3.45 -4.53
N GLU A 39 -13.38 -2.83 -3.93
CA GLU A 39 -13.20 -1.37 -3.88
C GLU A 39 -12.98 -0.76 -5.27
N ARG A 40 -12.18 -1.41 -6.13
CA ARG A 40 -11.99 -1.01 -7.53
C ARG A 40 -13.29 -1.06 -8.32
N SER A 41 -14.09 -2.12 -8.12
CA SER A 41 -15.41 -2.27 -8.75
C SER A 41 -16.39 -1.19 -8.29
N ARG A 42 -16.37 -0.82 -7.00
CA ARG A 42 -17.18 0.28 -6.47
C ARG A 42 -16.80 1.63 -7.07
N ARG A 43 -15.52 1.85 -7.33
CA ARG A 43 -14.98 3.09 -7.94
C ARG A 43 -15.14 3.12 -9.47
N GLY A 44 -15.25 1.96 -10.13
CA GLY A 44 -15.26 1.81 -11.58
C GLY A 44 -16.60 1.32 -12.12
N SER A 45 -17.44 2.22 -12.62
CA SER A 45 -18.60 1.88 -13.44
C SER A 45 -18.15 1.60 -14.89
N GLY A 46 -18.20 0.35 -15.34
CA GLY A 46 -18.11 0.06 -16.78
C GLY A 46 -17.86 -1.40 -17.11
N GLY A 47 -18.84 -2.06 -17.74
CA GLY A 47 -18.64 -3.37 -18.36
C GLY A 47 -17.53 -3.30 -19.42
N SER A 48 -16.55 -4.20 -19.33
CA SER A 48 -15.37 -4.20 -20.19
C SER A 48 -15.36 -5.38 -21.15
N THR A 49 -14.98 -5.11 -22.39
CA THR A 49 -14.51 -6.11 -23.35
C THR A 49 -13.21 -6.71 -22.82
N GLN A 50 -13.16 -8.04 -22.65
CA GLN A 50 -11.97 -8.73 -22.14
C GLN A 50 -10.86 -8.76 -23.19
N TRP A 51 -9.66 -8.27 -22.84
CA TRP A 51 -8.47 -8.43 -23.69
C TRP A 51 -7.63 -9.59 -23.17
N LYS A 52 -7.83 -10.77 -23.75
CA LYS A 52 -6.98 -11.95 -23.51
C LYS A 52 -5.87 -11.96 -24.55
N ASN A 53 -4.64 -12.23 -24.13
CA ASN A 53 -3.46 -12.45 -24.99
C ASN A 53 -2.94 -11.19 -25.72
N ILE A 54 -2.30 -10.27 -25.00
CA ILE A 54 -1.55 -9.16 -25.59
C ILE A 54 -0.28 -9.72 -26.25
N ALA A 55 -0.23 -9.73 -27.59
CA ALA A 55 0.89 -10.25 -28.37
C ALA A 55 1.79 -9.13 -28.96
N PRO A 56 3.05 -9.44 -29.29
CA PRO A 56 3.93 -8.51 -30.00
C PRO A 56 3.31 -8.12 -31.35
N GLY A 57 2.91 -6.86 -31.49
CA GLY A 57 2.26 -6.35 -32.70
C GLY A 57 0.92 -5.68 -32.43
N HIS A 58 0.20 -6.08 -31.37
CA HIS A 58 -1.08 -5.44 -31.01
C HIS A 58 -0.93 -3.92 -30.79
N THR A 59 -1.96 -3.20 -31.23
CA THR A 59 -2.13 -1.76 -31.01
C THR A 59 -3.25 -1.58 -30.01
N VAL A 60 -2.89 -1.19 -28.79
CA VAL A 60 -3.87 -0.88 -27.75
C VAL A 60 -4.41 0.51 -28.03
N MET A 61 -5.61 0.58 -28.61
CA MET A 61 -6.30 1.85 -28.89
C MET A 61 -7.04 2.38 -27.66
N GLN A 62 -7.54 1.49 -26.78
CA GLN A 62 -8.42 1.84 -25.66
C GLN A 62 -7.76 1.57 -24.29
N TRP A 63 -6.65 2.27 -24.01
CA TRP A 63 -5.87 2.14 -22.77
C TRP A 63 -6.72 2.23 -21.50
N ARG A 64 -7.68 3.16 -21.42
CA ARG A 64 -8.54 3.31 -20.25
C ARG A 64 -9.35 2.04 -19.95
N LYS A 65 -9.85 1.35 -20.98
CA LYS A 65 -10.62 0.11 -20.81
C LYS A 65 -9.74 -1.09 -20.47
N LEU A 66 -8.54 -1.14 -21.05
CA LEU A 66 -7.56 -2.17 -20.69
C LEU A 66 -7.16 -2.04 -19.21
N LEU A 67 -6.92 -0.81 -18.75
CA LEU A 67 -6.55 -0.51 -17.36
C LEU A 67 -7.73 -0.48 -16.38
N SER A 68 -8.96 -0.74 -16.82
CA SER A 68 -10.11 -0.92 -15.92
C SER A 68 -10.37 -2.39 -15.60
N ASP A 69 -9.79 -3.33 -16.35
CA ASP A 69 -10.07 -4.77 -16.23
C ASP A 69 -8.90 -5.53 -15.59
N ALA A 70 -9.20 -6.36 -14.60
CA ALA A 70 -8.21 -7.13 -13.84
C ALA A 70 -7.44 -8.15 -14.70
N GLU A 71 -8.14 -8.91 -15.55
CA GLU A 71 -7.52 -9.92 -16.42
C GLU A 71 -6.62 -9.28 -17.47
N SER A 72 -7.04 -8.13 -18.01
CA SER A 72 -6.27 -7.35 -18.98
C SER A 72 -4.99 -6.78 -18.39
N LYS A 73 -5.02 -6.31 -17.13
CA LYS A 73 -3.81 -5.87 -16.41
C LYS A 73 -2.83 -7.02 -16.15
N THR A 74 -3.33 -8.17 -15.71
CA THR A 74 -2.52 -9.37 -15.54
C THR A 74 -1.85 -9.79 -16.85
N SER A 75 -2.61 -9.77 -17.95
CA SER A 75 -2.08 -10.06 -19.30
C SER A 75 -1.01 -9.05 -19.74
N LEU A 76 -1.17 -7.78 -19.37
CA LEU A 76 -0.19 -6.74 -19.66
C LEU A 76 1.13 -6.97 -18.91
N ILE A 77 1.06 -7.30 -17.62
CA ILE A 77 2.26 -7.60 -16.81
C ILE A 77 2.99 -8.81 -17.39
N GLN A 78 2.26 -9.90 -17.69
CA GLN A 78 2.83 -11.09 -18.32
C GLN A 78 3.51 -10.75 -19.65
N PHE A 79 2.87 -9.93 -20.49
CA PHE A 79 3.46 -9.46 -21.73
C PHE A 79 4.76 -8.68 -21.49
N LEU A 80 4.79 -7.73 -20.56
CA LEU A 80 5.99 -6.94 -20.24
C LEU A 80 7.15 -7.85 -19.80
N VAL A 81 6.91 -8.73 -18.83
CA VAL A 81 7.94 -9.64 -18.30
C VAL A 81 8.45 -10.59 -19.39
N ASN A 82 7.55 -11.15 -20.21
CA ASN A 82 7.95 -12.02 -21.32
C ASN A 82 8.75 -11.28 -22.41
N GLN A 83 8.48 -9.99 -22.64
CA GLN A 83 9.29 -9.16 -23.52
C GLN A 83 10.67 -8.87 -22.93
N TRP A 84 10.75 -8.64 -21.61
CA TRP A 84 12.03 -8.36 -20.94
C TRP A 84 12.94 -9.57 -20.88
N LYS A 85 12.38 -10.79 -20.83
CA LYS A 85 13.13 -12.06 -20.91
C LYS A 85 13.81 -12.31 -22.26
N GLN A 86 13.39 -11.63 -23.33
CA GLN A 86 14.01 -11.79 -24.65
C GLN A 86 15.43 -11.24 -24.67
N GLU A 87 16.32 -11.88 -25.43
CA GLU A 87 17.73 -11.50 -25.57
C GLU A 87 17.90 -10.02 -25.98
N GLU A 88 17.11 -9.53 -26.94
CA GLU A 88 17.12 -8.12 -27.38
C GLU A 88 16.88 -7.11 -26.23
N SER A 89 16.06 -7.49 -25.25
CA SER A 89 15.76 -6.65 -24.08
C SER A 89 16.87 -6.79 -23.03
N ARG A 90 17.32 -8.02 -22.78
CA ARG A 90 18.38 -8.36 -21.80
C ARG A 90 19.72 -7.74 -22.15
N ALA A 91 20.08 -7.67 -23.43
CA ALA A 91 21.28 -6.99 -23.92
C ALA A 91 21.38 -5.49 -23.50
N LYS A 92 20.26 -4.87 -23.10
CA LYS A 92 20.26 -3.49 -22.61
C LYS A 92 20.60 -3.34 -21.14
N LEU A 93 20.64 -4.44 -20.39
CA LEU A 93 20.94 -4.40 -18.96
C LEU A 93 22.40 -4.01 -18.71
N GLN A 94 23.32 -4.27 -19.67
CA GLN A 94 24.71 -3.82 -19.63
C GLN A 94 25.40 -4.16 -18.29
N GLY A 95 25.35 -5.44 -17.91
CA GLY A 95 25.89 -5.95 -16.64
C GLY A 95 25.05 -5.67 -15.38
N LYS A 96 23.87 -5.05 -15.49
CA LYS A 96 22.93 -4.88 -14.36
C LYS A 96 22.04 -6.10 -14.16
N GLN A 97 21.57 -6.30 -12.94
CA GLN A 97 20.52 -7.25 -12.61
C GLN A 97 19.15 -6.57 -12.59
N LEU A 98 18.17 -7.12 -13.31
CA LEU A 98 16.77 -6.69 -13.24
C LEU A 98 15.94 -7.77 -12.54
N MET A 99 15.41 -7.44 -11.37
CA MET A 99 14.40 -8.24 -10.69
C MET A 99 13.02 -7.79 -11.15
N THR A 100 12.17 -8.71 -11.58
CA THR A 100 10.79 -8.39 -11.97
C THR A 100 9.80 -9.43 -11.50
N SER A 101 8.65 -9.00 -11.00
CA SER A 101 7.59 -9.92 -10.57
C SER A 101 6.51 -10.12 -11.62
N CYS A 102 5.88 -11.29 -11.64
CA CYS A 102 4.69 -11.59 -12.42
C CYS A 102 3.84 -12.61 -11.67
N GLY A 103 2.66 -12.19 -11.21
CA GLY A 103 1.89 -12.99 -10.24
C GLY A 103 2.69 -13.15 -8.95
N GLU A 104 2.88 -14.39 -8.51
CA GLU A 104 3.64 -14.71 -7.29
C GLU A 104 5.12 -15.04 -7.53
N THR A 105 5.55 -15.09 -8.79
CA THR A 105 6.93 -15.43 -9.16
C THR A 105 7.76 -14.17 -9.39
N CYS A 106 9.00 -14.17 -8.92
CA CYS A 106 10.01 -13.18 -9.26
C CYS A 106 11.07 -13.79 -10.18
N TYR A 107 11.53 -13.01 -11.15
CA TYR A 107 12.60 -13.38 -12.08
C TYR A 107 13.78 -12.43 -11.94
N CYS A 108 15.00 -12.98 -11.94
CA CYS A 108 16.24 -12.23 -12.11
C CYS A 108 16.64 -12.31 -13.57
N LEU A 109 16.83 -11.16 -14.22
CA LEU A 109 17.28 -11.07 -15.60
C LEU A 109 18.69 -10.46 -15.60
N SER A 110 19.62 -11.12 -16.31
CA SER A 110 20.92 -10.59 -16.69
C SER A 110 21.00 -10.44 -18.21
N GLU A 111 22.14 -9.94 -18.70
CA GLU A 111 22.40 -9.84 -20.13
C GLU A 111 22.42 -11.22 -20.82
N GLU A 112 22.88 -12.25 -20.12
CA GLU A 112 23.11 -13.61 -20.64
C GLU A 112 21.94 -14.55 -20.41
N ALA A 113 21.28 -14.48 -19.25
CA ALA A 113 20.21 -15.41 -18.88
C ALA A 113 19.09 -14.75 -18.04
N TRP A 114 18.11 -15.56 -17.66
CA TRP A 114 17.15 -15.21 -16.63
C TRP A 114 16.76 -16.46 -15.83
N ASP A 115 16.53 -16.28 -14.53
CA ASP A 115 16.20 -17.34 -13.58
C ASP A 115 15.05 -16.93 -12.66
N ILE A 116 14.44 -17.91 -12.00
CA ILE A 116 13.46 -17.67 -10.93
C ILE A 116 14.22 -17.41 -9.63
N VAL A 117 13.78 -16.40 -8.87
CA VAL A 117 14.31 -16.11 -7.53
C VAL A 117 13.34 -16.66 -6.51
N GLU A 118 13.65 -17.84 -5.97
CA GLU A 118 12.78 -18.57 -5.04
C GLU A 118 12.52 -17.78 -3.75
N GLU A 119 13.53 -17.06 -3.26
CA GLU A 119 13.47 -16.21 -2.07
C GLU A 119 12.55 -15.00 -2.25
N LEU A 120 12.22 -14.65 -3.50
CA LEU A 120 11.33 -13.54 -3.84
C LEU A 120 9.95 -14.03 -4.36
N LYS A 121 9.62 -15.31 -4.20
CA LYS A 121 8.22 -15.76 -4.36
C LYS A 121 7.34 -15.10 -3.31
N CYS A 122 6.24 -14.51 -3.74
CA CYS A 122 5.49 -13.58 -2.91
C CYS A 122 3.98 -13.58 -3.23
N SER A 123 3.13 -13.74 -2.22
CA SER A 123 1.66 -13.70 -2.37
C SER A 123 1.04 -12.34 -2.09
N HIS A 124 1.86 -11.29 -1.95
CA HIS A 124 1.34 -9.92 -1.79
C HIS A 124 0.52 -9.52 -3.01
N GLU A 125 -0.66 -8.95 -2.76
CA GLU A 125 -1.52 -8.42 -3.81
C GLU A 125 -1.00 -7.09 -4.37
N GLU A 126 -0.31 -6.31 -3.55
CA GLU A 126 0.00 -4.91 -3.84
C GLU A 126 1.49 -4.69 -4.08
N ALA A 127 1.81 -3.81 -5.03
CA ALA A 127 3.19 -3.45 -5.32
C ALA A 127 3.88 -2.77 -4.13
N ASP A 128 3.17 -1.98 -3.34
CA ASP A 128 3.71 -1.20 -2.22
C ASP A 128 4.42 -2.07 -1.17
N THR A 129 3.75 -3.12 -0.69
CA THR A 129 4.27 -4.12 0.25
C THR A 129 5.39 -4.94 -0.37
N ARG A 130 5.20 -5.35 -1.63
CA ARG A 130 6.21 -6.10 -2.39
C ARG A 130 7.51 -5.31 -2.59
N MET A 131 7.44 -3.98 -2.75
CA MET A 131 8.64 -3.14 -2.83
C MET A 131 9.51 -3.28 -1.58
N LEU A 132 8.90 -3.29 -0.39
CA LEU A 132 9.64 -3.40 0.88
C LEU A 132 10.14 -4.83 1.13
N PHE A 133 9.40 -5.84 0.69
CA PHE A 133 9.89 -7.21 0.66
C PHE A 133 11.17 -7.36 -0.17
N HIS A 134 11.18 -6.80 -1.39
CA HIS A 134 12.35 -6.77 -2.26
C HIS A 134 13.50 -5.94 -1.67
N ALA A 135 13.21 -4.79 -1.05
CA ALA A 135 14.20 -3.96 -0.37
C ALA A 135 14.89 -4.72 0.78
N ASN A 136 14.12 -5.46 1.59
CA ASN A 136 14.65 -6.33 2.63
C ASN A 136 15.56 -7.43 2.06
N HIS A 137 15.11 -8.11 1.01
CA HIS A 137 15.94 -9.09 0.31
C HIS A 137 17.25 -8.48 -0.20
N ALA A 138 17.21 -7.31 -0.85
CA ALA A 138 18.41 -6.62 -1.31
C ALA A 138 19.36 -6.30 -0.15
N SER A 139 18.87 -5.77 0.97
CA SER A 139 19.72 -5.51 2.15
C SER A 139 20.42 -6.76 2.67
N LYS A 140 19.73 -7.91 2.69
CA LYS A 140 20.30 -9.20 3.10
C LYS A 140 21.34 -9.75 2.13
N ASN A 141 21.33 -9.27 0.89
CA ASN A 141 22.27 -9.65 -0.18
C ASN A 141 23.38 -8.61 -0.38
N GLY A 142 23.71 -7.82 0.65
CA GLY A 142 24.89 -6.95 0.66
C GLY A 142 24.69 -5.58 -0.01
N TYR A 143 23.47 -5.21 -0.39
CA TYR A 143 23.19 -3.88 -0.93
C TYR A 143 23.05 -2.87 0.22
N GLU A 144 24.05 -1.99 0.38
CA GLU A 144 24.15 -1.03 1.49
C GLU A 144 23.25 0.20 1.33
N THR A 145 22.85 0.55 0.11
CA THR A 145 21.98 1.70 -0.18
C THR A 145 20.86 1.29 -1.11
N LEU A 146 19.63 1.61 -0.70
CA LEU A 146 18.40 1.26 -1.41
C LEU A 146 17.63 2.53 -1.77
N LEU A 147 17.19 2.60 -3.03
CA LEU A 147 16.36 3.69 -3.52
C LEU A 147 14.97 3.16 -3.90
N VAL A 148 13.97 3.50 -3.10
CA VAL A 148 12.56 3.24 -3.39
C VAL A 148 12.03 4.37 -4.26
N VAL A 149 11.52 4.04 -5.45
CA VAL A 149 10.94 5.03 -6.37
C VAL A 149 9.43 4.90 -6.34
N SER A 150 8.77 5.78 -5.60
CA SER A 150 7.30 5.82 -5.52
C SER A 150 6.81 7.18 -5.05
N GLU A 151 5.73 7.66 -5.68
CA GLU A 151 4.98 8.84 -5.22
C GLU A 151 3.89 8.48 -4.19
N ASP A 152 3.66 7.19 -3.97
CA ASP A 152 2.61 6.72 -3.07
C ASP A 152 2.98 6.98 -1.60
N THR A 153 2.00 7.49 -0.85
CA THR A 153 2.14 7.69 0.59
C THR A 153 2.20 6.36 1.33
N ASP A 154 1.50 5.33 0.84
CA ASP A 154 1.49 4.00 1.45
C ASP A 154 2.92 3.43 1.50
N VAL A 155 3.67 3.56 0.40
CA VAL A 155 5.09 3.18 0.32
C VAL A 155 5.98 3.97 1.29
N MET A 156 5.73 5.27 1.47
CA MET A 156 6.51 6.07 2.42
C MET A 156 6.26 5.66 3.87
N ILE A 157 5.01 5.38 4.23
CA ILE A 157 4.65 4.88 5.57
C ILE A 157 5.28 3.51 5.81
N LEU A 158 5.16 2.58 4.86
CA LEU A 158 5.81 1.27 4.93
C LEU A 158 7.32 1.39 5.07
N SER A 159 7.95 2.27 4.29
CA SER A 159 9.40 2.52 4.37
C SER A 159 9.84 3.03 5.75
N LEU A 160 9.07 3.93 6.37
CA LEU A 160 9.36 4.45 7.71
C LEU A 160 9.26 3.38 8.80
N VAL A 161 8.36 2.40 8.66
CA VAL A 161 8.23 1.32 9.64
C VAL A 161 9.28 0.24 9.41
N CYS A 162 9.46 -0.18 8.16
CA CYS A 162 10.35 -1.29 7.82
C CYS A 162 11.83 -0.93 7.90
N CYS A 163 12.20 0.35 7.90
CA CYS A 163 13.62 0.74 7.88
C CYS A 163 14.42 0.20 9.07
N LYS A 164 13.78 -0.09 10.21
CA LYS A 164 14.45 -0.70 11.37
C LYS A 164 14.83 -2.18 11.16
N SER A 165 14.15 -2.84 10.23
CA SER A 165 14.38 -4.25 9.87
C SER A 165 15.21 -4.41 8.60
N ILE A 166 15.31 -3.36 7.78
CA ILE A 166 16.11 -3.34 6.54
C ILE A 166 17.50 -2.80 6.87
N ASN A 167 18.51 -3.65 6.84
CA ASN A 167 19.88 -3.29 7.20
C ASN A 167 20.61 -2.59 6.04
N ALA A 168 20.07 -1.46 5.60
CA ALA A 168 20.63 -0.63 4.52
C ALA A 168 20.17 0.83 4.68
N LEU A 169 20.91 1.75 4.07
CA LEU A 169 20.47 3.14 3.92
C LEU A 169 19.27 3.19 2.98
N LEU A 170 18.09 3.47 3.52
CA LEU A 170 16.85 3.54 2.76
C LEU A 170 16.56 5.00 2.37
N CYS A 171 16.46 5.23 1.06
CA CYS A 171 16.05 6.50 0.48
C CYS A 171 14.78 6.31 -0.36
N GLN A 172 13.92 7.33 -0.40
CA GLN A 172 12.77 7.37 -1.30
C GLN A 172 12.89 8.54 -2.26
N LYS A 173 12.73 8.26 -3.56
CA LYS A 173 12.53 9.28 -4.60
C LYS A 173 11.04 9.55 -4.74
N ALA A 174 10.64 10.82 -4.64
CA ALA A 174 9.26 11.27 -4.84
C ALA A 174 9.20 12.54 -5.71
N GLY A 175 8.09 12.73 -6.42
CA GLY A 175 7.84 13.88 -7.28
C GLY A 175 8.27 13.68 -8.74
N THR A 176 7.64 14.43 -9.65
CA THR A 176 7.88 14.36 -11.09
C THR A 176 8.77 15.50 -11.60
N GLN A 177 9.56 15.21 -12.63
CA GLN A 177 10.35 16.17 -13.40
C GLN A 177 11.18 17.11 -12.50
N ASN A 178 10.94 18.42 -12.58
CA ASN A 178 11.69 19.47 -11.89
C ASN A 178 11.41 19.57 -10.38
N ARG A 179 10.50 18.73 -9.83
CA ARG A 179 10.17 18.68 -8.40
C ARG A 179 10.59 17.37 -7.73
N THR A 180 11.56 16.68 -8.32
CA THR A 180 12.13 15.45 -7.76
C THR A 180 12.78 15.74 -6.40
N ARG A 181 12.43 14.94 -5.40
CA ARG A 181 13.02 14.99 -4.06
C ARG A 181 13.52 13.60 -3.68
N TYR A 182 14.67 13.56 -3.02
CA TYR A 182 15.24 12.36 -2.42
C TYR A 182 15.14 12.51 -0.91
N ILE A 183 14.37 11.65 -0.29
CA ILE A 183 14.10 11.66 1.15
C ILE A 183 14.91 10.52 1.76
N ASN A 184 15.83 10.85 2.66
CA ASN A 184 16.54 9.86 3.46
C ASN A 184 15.57 9.32 4.53
N ILE A 185 14.99 8.15 4.28
CA ILE A 185 14.00 7.52 5.14
C ILE A 185 14.64 7.09 6.46
N SER A 186 15.84 6.52 6.41
CA SER A 186 16.58 6.12 7.63
C SER A 186 16.78 7.29 8.58
N LYS A 187 17.19 8.46 8.07
CA LYS A 187 17.34 9.70 8.86
C LYS A 187 15.99 10.22 9.35
N LEU A 188 14.96 10.19 8.51
CA LEU A 188 13.63 10.65 8.89
C LEU A 188 13.05 9.80 10.02
N ALA A 189 13.17 8.48 9.94
CA ALA A 189 12.74 7.55 10.98
C ALA A 189 13.48 7.80 12.31
N GLN A 190 14.80 8.04 12.26
CA GLN A 190 15.57 8.45 13.44
C GLN A 190 15.04 9.75 14.06
N CYS A 191 14.67 10.75 13.26
CA CYS A 191 14.10 12.00 13.76
C CYS A 191 12.69 11.84 14.33
N LEU A 192 11.88 10.92 13.80
CA LEU A 192 10.52 10.67 14.27
C LEU A 192 10.49 9.80 15.53
N GLY A 193 11.49 8.94 15.70
CA GLY A 193 11.55 7.94 16.77
C GLY A 193 10.74 6.69 16.44
N GLU A 194 11.18 5.57 17.02
CA GLU A 194 10.62 4.24 16.73
C GLU A 194 9.12 4.14 17.06
N ASP A 195 8.71 4.64 18.23
CA ASP A 195 7.32 4.58 18.68
C ASP A 195 6.36 5.26 17.71
N LEU A 196 6.72 6.45 17.23
CA LEU A 196 5.90 7.17 16.28
C LEU A 196 5.87 6.44 14.94
N CYS A 197 7.03 5.96 14.45
CA CYS A 197 7.09 5.20 13.20
C CYS A 197 6.17 3.97 13.26
N ASP A 198 6.27 3.15 14.31
CA ASP A 198 5.44 1.95 14.48
C ASP A 198 3.93 2.27 14.57
N ALA A 199 3.58 3.44 15.12
CA ALA A 199 2.21 3.93 15.17
C ALA A 199 1.69 4.39 13.79
N LEU A 200 2.55 4.79 12.86
CA LEU A 200 2.13 5.32 11.56
C LEU A 200 1.37 4.29 10.73
N ILE A 201 1.71 2.99 10.78
CA ILE A 201 0.97 1.94 10.07
C ILE A 201 -0.49 1.92 10.51
N GLY A 202 -0.73 1.83 11.83
CA GLY A 202 -2.09 1.79 12.38
C GLY A 202 -2.83 3.09 12.12
N MET A 203 -2.18 4.23 12.32
CA MET A 203 -2.78 5.56 12.09
C MET A 203 -3.17 5.74 10.62
N HIS A 204 -2.31 5.37 9.69
CA HIS A 204 -2.55 5.52 8.26
C HIS A 204 -3.68 4.61 7.77
N ALA A 205 -3.72 3.36 8.23
CA ALA A 205 -4.82 2.44 7.96
C ALA A 205 -6.15 2.95 8.57
N PHE A 206 -6.10 3.52 9.77
CA PHE A 206 -7.29 3.97 10.49
C PHE A 206 -7.88 5.27 9.96
N THR A 207 -7.05 6.20 9.48
CA THR A 207 -7.49 7.53 9.01
C THR A 207 -7.94 7.55 7.55
N GLY A 208 -7.91 6.40 6.88
CA GLY A 208 -8.37 6.18 5.52
C GLY A 208 -7.22 5.84 4.58
N CYS A 209 -7.29 4.66 3.99
CA CYS A 209 -6.46 4.24 2.86
C CYS A 209 -7.37 3.66 1.77
N ASP A 210 -6.83 2.84 0.88
CA ASP A 210 -7.67 2.22 -0.15
C ASP A 210 -8.71 1.24 0.38
N SER A 211 -8.40 0.54 1.46
CA SER A 211 -9.26 -0.50 2.06
C SER A 211 -10.13 0.03 3.20
N THR A 212 -9.93 1.27 3.65
CA THR A 212 -10.65 1.85 4.79
C THR A 212 -11.16 3.24 4.46
N SER A 213 -12.32 3.60 5.01
CA SER A 213 -12.90 4.92 4.78
C SER A 213 -12.12 6.03 5.51
N ALA A 214 -12.11 7.23 4.95
CA ALA A 214 -11.61 8.41 5.65
C ALA A 214 -12.69 9.00 6.55
N PHE A 215 -12.27 9.64 7.65
CA PHE A 215 -13.14 10.46 8.48
C PHE A 215 -13.37 11.82 7.80
N ALA A 216 -14.63 12.23 7.65
CA ALA A 216 -14.96 13.49 6.98
C ALA A 216 -14.38 14.69 7.73
N ASP A 217 -13.82 15.65 6.99
CA ASP A 217 -13.21 16.86 7.53
C ASP A 217 -12.06 16.62 8.54
N GLN A 218 -11.58 15.37 8.64
CA GLN A 218 -10.56 14.92 9.59
C GLN A 218 -9.29 14.46 8.84
N GLY A 219 -8.52 15.41 8.31
CA GLY A 219 -7.33 15.10 7.54
C GLY A 219 -6.20 14.39 8.33
N LYS A 220 -5.37 13.60 7.63
CA LYS A 220 -4.25 12.84 8.22
C LYS A 220 -3.25 13.69 9.00
N LEU A 221 -3.06 14.95 8.61
CA LEU A 221 -2.19 15.88 9.34
C LEU A 221 -2.70 16.15 10.76
N LYS A 222 -4.03 16.25 10.94
CA LYS A 222 -4.65 16.44 12.26
C LYS A 222 -4.44 15.21 13.12
N ALA A 223 -4.68 14.02 12.56
CA ALA A 223 -4.43 12.75 13.23
C ALA A 223 -2.95 12.62 13.65
N LEU A 224 -2.01 12.90 12.74
CA LEU A 224 -0.58 12.83 13.02
C LEU A 224 -0.17 13.75 14.18
N LYS A 225 -0.71 14.98 14.24
CA LYS A 225 -0.44 15.90 15.37
C LYS A 225 -0.93 15.33 16.70
N LEU A 226 -2.12 14.71 16.73
CA LEU A 226 -2.66 14.08 17.95
C LEU A 226 -1.83 12.88 18.38
N VAL A 227 -1.46 11.99 17.45
CA VAL A 227 -0.63 10.81 17.74
C VAL A 227 0.75 11.24 18.23
N LYS A 228 1.38 12.20 17.56
CA LYS A 228 2.69 12.72 17.98
C LYS A 228 2.68 13.30 19.40
N GLY A 229 1.56 13.90 19.83
CA GLY A 229 1.42 14.50 21.16
C GLY A 229 0.96 13.56 22.27
N SER A 230 0.67 12.29 21.99
CA SER A 230 0.08 11.37 22.98
C SER A 230 0.70 9.98 22.91
N LYS A 231 1.39 9.58 23.98
CA LYS A 231 1.98 8.24 24.11
C LYS A 231 0.90 7.15 24.08
N THR A 232 -0.23 7.38 24.75
CA THR A 232 -1.39 6.48 24.72
C THR A 232 -1.91 6.24 23.30
N PHE A 233 -2.00 7.29 22.47
CA PHE A 233 -2.41 7.12 21.08
C PHE A 233 -1.34 6.42 20.24
N GLN A 234 -0.05 6.72 20.44
CA GLN A 234 1.02 5.97 19.79
C GLN A 234 0.91 4.49 20.11
N ASP A 235 0.83 4.12 21.39
CA ASP A 235 0.74 2.72 21.82
C ASP A 235 -0.52 2.03 21.29
N SER A 236 -1.64 2.75 21.21
CA SER A 236 -2.88 2.22 20.64
C SER A 236 -2.82 2.03 19.12
N PHE A 237 -2.11 2.88 18.37
CA PHE A 237 -1.90 2.67 16.94
C PHE A 237 -0.80 1.64 16.65
N LYS A 238 0.18 1.48 17.55
CA LYS A 238 1.16 0.40 17.50
C LYS A 238 0.52 -0.98 17.66
N SER A 239 -0.53 -1.11 18.47
CA SER A 239 -1.21 -2.39 18.67
C SER A 239 -2.15 -2.79 17.53
N LEU A 240 -2.60 -1.85 16.69
CA LEU A 240 -3.37 -2.21 15.49
C LEU A 240 -2.51 -3.04 14.54
N GLY A 241 -3.04 -4.21 14.15
CA GLY A 241 -2.42 -5.15 13.23
C GLY A 241 -1.42 -6.12 13.88
N THR A 242 -1.18 -6.05 15.20
CA THR A 242 -0.30 -7.02 15.88
C THR A 242 -1.01 -8.34 16.19
N SER A 243 -2.35 -8.34 16.12
CA SER A 243 -3.21 -9.51 16.19
C SER A 243 -4.38 -9.30 15.22
N TRP A 244 -4.92 -10.39 14.69
CA TRP A 244 -6.10 -10.34 13.82
C TRP A 244 -7.38 -9.98 14.59
N ALA A 245 -7.42 -10.25 15.90
CA ALA A 245 -8.49 -9.86 16.80
C ALA A 245 -8.20 -8.52 17.47
N VAL A 246 -9.22 -7.66 17.57
CA VAL A 246 -9.13 -6.36 18.26
C VAL A 246 -9.62 -6.52 19.69
N SER A 247 -8.83 -6.07 20.67
CA SER A 247 -9.24 -6.09 22.07
C SER A 247 -10.22 -4.94 22.39
N GLU A 248 -11.04 -5.12 23.43
CA GLU A 248 -11.91 -4.06 23.94
C GLU A 248 -11.14 -2.81 24.38
N GLU A 249 -9.90 -2.97 24.84
CA GLU A 249 -9.04 -1.83 25.16
C GLU A 249 -8.68 -1.01 23.93
N VAL A 250 -8.28 -1.67 22.83
CA VAL A 250 -8.01 -1.00 21.57
C VAL A 250 -9.27 -0.32 21.03
N HIS A 251 -10.43 -0.97 21.15
CA HIS A 251 -11.71 -0.34 20.79
C HIS A 251 -11.97 0.96 21.56
N ARG A 252 -11.82 0.94 22.89
CA ARG A 252 -12.01 2.14 23.73
C ARG A 252 -11.00 3.25 23.40
N ASN A 253 -9.74 2.90 23.18
CA ASN A 253 -8.70 3.89 22.88
C ASN A 253 -8.90 4.52 21.49
N MET A 254 -9.30 3.73 20.50
CA MET A 254 -9.66 4.23 19.16
C MET A 254 -10.92 5.09 19.20
N GLU A 255 -11.92 4.72 20.01
CA GLU A 255 -13.12 5.53 20.23
C GLU A 255 -12.76 6.90 20.82
N SER A 256 -11.95 6.92 21.89
CA SER A 256 -11.44 8.15 22.51
C SER A 256 -10.62 9.01 21.52
N PHE A 257 -9.82 8.38 20.65
CA PHE A 257 -9.08 9.09 19.61
C PHE A 257 -10.03 9.80 18.63
N VAL A 258 -11.09 9.14 18.14
CA VAL A 258 -12.06 9.76 17.23
C VAL A 258 -12.84 10.88 17.93
N CYS A 259 -13.23 10.69 19.19
CA CYS A 259 -13.83 11.74 20.01
C CYS A 259 -12.93 13.00 20.05
N ARG A 260 -11.63 12.82 20.32
CA ARG A 260 -10.66 13.92 20.33
C ARG A 260 -10.45 14.55 18.94
N MET A 261 -10.53 13.77 17.87
CA MET A 261 -10.48 14.30 16.50
C MET A 261 -11.66 15.25 16.24
N TYR A 262 -12.90 14.87 16.56
CA TYR A 262 -14.07 15.70 16.25
C TYR A 262 -14.33 16.81 17.29
N ALA A 263 -14.02 16.58 18.56
CA ALA A 263 -14.27 17.50 19.66
C ALA A 263 -13.02 17.68 20.54
N PRO A 264 -11.98 18.39 20.05
CA PRO A 264 -10.68 18.47 20.74
C PRO A 264 -10.75 19.11 22.13
N SER A 265 -11.70 20.02 22.35
CA SER A 265 -11.92 20.71 23.63
C SER A 265 -12.82 19.95 24.60
N SER A 266 -13.39 18.81 24.19
CA SER A 266 -14.29 18.00 25.00
C SER A 266 -13.53 16.97 25.84
N SER A 267 -14.07 16.65 27.02
CA SER A 267 -13.65 15.51 27.84
C SER A 267 -14.48 14.25 27.57
N ILE A 268 -15.49 14.32 26.70
CA ILE A 268 -16.35 13.19 26.34
C ILE A 268 -15.53 12.15 25.55
N CYS A 269 -15.61 10.90 26.00
CA CYS A 269 -14.93 9.76 25.36
C CYS A 269 -15.88 8.79 24.65
N ASP A 270 -17.20 8.94 24.82
CA ASP A 270 -18.20 8.16 24.08
C ASP A 270 -18.55 8.86 22.75
N ILE A 271 -18.47 8.10 21.65
CA ILE A 271 -18.62 8.69 20.31
C ILE A 271 -20.06 9.11 20.01
N ASN A 272 -21.05 8.42 20.59
CA ASN A 272 -22.45 8.78 20.41
C ASN A 272 -22.80 10.05 21.19
N ASP A 273 -22.21 10.24 22.38
CA ASP A 273 -22.33 11.47 23.14
C ASP A 273 -21.68 12.66 22.40
N VAL A 274 -20.50 12.47 21.82
CA VAL A 274 -19.86 13.50 20.96
C VAL A 274 -20.75 13.81 19.74
N ARG A 275 -21.31 12.77 19.10
CA ARG A 275 -22.21 12.93 17.95
C ARG A 275 -23.45 13.74 18.32
N TYR A 276 -24.09 13.43 19.44
CA TYR A 276 -25.27 14.16 19.95
C TYR A 276 -24.92 15.60 20.33
N MET A 277 -23.81 15.81 21.03
CA MET A 277 -23.32 17.14 21.41
C MET A 277 -23.10 18.03 20.17
N LEU A 278 -22.44 17.52 19.14
CA LEU A 278 -22.19 18.26 17.90
C LEU A 278 -23.48 18.56 17.13
N PHE A 279 -24.42 17.61 17.11
CA PHE A 279 -25.74 17.81 16.50
C PHE A 279 -26.52 18.94 17.19
N CYS A 280 -26.57 18.92 18.53
CA CYS A 280 -27.21 19.96 19.34
C CYS A 280 -26.52 21.32 19.18
N ALA A 281 -25.19 21.36 19.18
CA ALA A 281 -24.42 22.60 18.99
C ALA A 281 -24.69 23.26 17.64
N LYS A 282 -25.07 22.47 16.63
CA LYS A 282 -25.46 22.93 15.29
C LYS A 282 -26.96 23.06 15.09
N ARG A 283 -27.77 22.94 16.15
CA ARG A 283 -29.25 23.03 16.10
C ARG A 283 -29.89 22.06 15.08
N GLY A 284 -29.24 20.93 14.82
CA GLY A 284 -29.66 19.98 13.79
C GLY A 284 -29.36 20.39 12.34
N GLU A 285 -28.78 21.57 12.11
CA GLU A 285 -28.36 22.07 10.80
C GLU A 285 -26.93 21.61 10.46
N VAL A 286 -26.66 20.31 10.61
CA VAL A 286 -25.36 19.71 10.28
C VAL A 286 -25.55 18.54 9.35
N ASP A 287 -24.72 18.48 8.31
CA ASP A 287 -24.70 17.32 7.43
C ASP A 287 -24.25 16.08 8.22
N SER A 288 -24.96 14.97 8.04
CA SER A 288 -24.68 13.74 8.79
C SER A 288 -23.27 13.21 8.51
N SER A 289 -22.70 13.51 7.34
CA SER A 289 -21.31 13.14 7.02
C SER A 289 -20.28 13.93 7.82
N SER A 290 -20.57 15.16 8.26
CA SER A 290 -19.66 15.97 9.07
C SER A 290 -19.68 15.60 10.56
N LEU A 291 -20.58 14.71 10.97
CA LEU A 291 -20.61 14.13 12.31
C LEU A 291 -19.70 12.90 12.40
N PRO A 292 -19.14 12.59 13.58
CA PRO A 292 -18.41 11.34 13.77
C PRO A 292 -19.31 10.12 13.49
N PRO A 293 -18.75 8.97 13.11
CA PRO A 293 -19.54 7.75 12.94
C PRO A 293 -20.22 7.36 14.27
N CYS A 294 -21.35 6.64 14.20
CA CYS A 294 -21.88 6.00 15.40
C CYS A 294 -20.94 4.89 15.88
N ARG A 295 -21.12 4.47 17.12
CA ARG A 295 -20.28 3.45 17.76
C ARG A 295 -20.20 2.14 16.97
N ASP A 296 -21.30 1.68 16.40
CA ASP A 296 -21.33 0.43 15.64
C ASP A 296 -20.55 0.53 14.33
N CYS A 297 -20.71 1.64 13.59
CA CYS A 297 -19.90 1.92 12.41
C CYS A 297 -18.41 2.01 12.75
N LEU A 298 -18.08 2.64 13.88
CA LEU A 298 -16.70 2.79 14.33
C LEU A 298 -16.08 1.43 14.70
N LYS A 299 -16.81 0.54 15.36
CA LYS A 299 -16.33 -0.82 15.67
C LYS A 299 -15.91 -1.58 14.41
N LEU A 300 -16.76 -1.59 13.37
CA LEU A 300 -16.43 -2.22 12.09
C LEU A 300 -15.24 -1.54 11.41
N HIS A 301 -15.16 -0.21 11.49
CA HIS A 301 -14.03 0.54 10.94
C HIS A 301 -12.69 0.20 11.61
N ILE A 302 -12.69 0.07 12.95
CA ILE A 302 -11.51 -0.36 13.71
C ILE A 302 -11.05 -1.76 13.26
N GLN A 303 -11.98 -2.70 13.07
CA GLN A 303 -11.65 -4.05 12.60
C GLN A 303 -11.00 -4.04 11.20
N ARG A 304 -11.56 -3.25 10.28
CA ARG A 304 -10.99 -3.10 8.92
C ARG A 304 -9.60 -2.48 8.95
N ALA A 305 -9.41 -1.44 9.75
CA ALA A 305 -8.11 -0.79 9.93
C ALA A 305 -7.09 -1.72 10.58
N ASN A 306 -7.50 -2.51 11.56
CA ASN A 306 -6.66 -3.53 12.19
C ASN A 306 -6.19 -4.58 11.18
N TYR A 307 -7.11 -5.08 10.35
CA TYR A 307 -6.80 -6.06 9.32
C TYR A 307 -5.81 -5.51 8.29
N GLN A 308 -6.04 -4.31 7.76
CA GLN A 308 -5.12 -3.67 6.81
C GLN A 308 -3.75 -3.41 7.44
N ALA A 309 -3.70 -2.92 8.69
CA ALA A 309 -2.46 -2.74 9.43
C ALA A 309 -1.72 -4.07 9.62
N GLY A 310 -2.45 -5.18 9.86
CA GLY A 310 -1.90 -6.53 9.93
C GLY A 310 -1.20 -6.94 8.65
N ILE A 311 -1.84 -6.75 7.49
CA ILE A 311 -1.22 -7.02 6.18
C ILE A 311 0.09 -6.24 6.02
N TRP A 312 0.07 -4.94 6.31
CA TRP A 312 1.24 -4.08 6.19
C TRP A 312 2.37 -4.43 7.16
N ARG A 313 2.06 -4.91 8.38
CA ARG A 313 3.08 -5.35 9.33
C ARG A 313 3.83 -6.60 8.85
N HIS A 314 3.20 -7.46 8.06
CA HIS A 314 3.82 -8.66 7.51
C HIS A 314 4.42 -8.43 6.09
N CYS A 315 4.60 -7.17 5.65
CA CYS A 315 5.09 -6.87 4.30
C CYS A 315 6.55 -7.30 4.03
N LEU A 316 7.30 -7.74 5.04
CA LEU A 316 8.66 -8.28 4.87
C LEU A 316 8.68 -9.81 4.74
N GLU A 317 7.51 -10.46 4.79
CA GLU A 317 7.33 -11.90 4.62
C GLU A 317 6.78 -12.18 3.23
N GLY A 318 7.36 -13.12 2.49
CA GLY A 318 6.89 -13.42 1.12
C GLY A 318 5.50 -14.06 1.09
N GLN A 319 5.20 -14.91 2.07
CA GLN A 319 3.98 -15.71 2.15
C GLN A 319 3.37 -15.60 3.56
N PRO A 320 2.86 -14.41 3.93
CA PRO A 320 2.28 -14.20 5.26
C PRO A 320 0.96 -14.97 5.42
N ASP A 321 0.72 -15.48 6.62
CA ASP A 321 -0.56 -16.13 6.97
C ASP A 321 -1.63 -15.07 7.27
N ILE A 322 -2.35 -14.67 6.23
CA ILE A 322 -3.39 -13.65 6.29
C ILE A 322 -4.77 -14.34 6.28
N PRO A 323 -5.60 -14.19 7.33
CA PRO A 323 -6.94 -14.77 7.36
C PRO A 323 -7.85 -14.13 6.33
N GLU A 324 -8.96 -14.79 6.00
CA GLU A 324 -9.97 -14.21 5.12
C GLU A 324 -10.54 -12.90 5.69
N PRO A 325 -10.90 -11.91 4.85
CA PRO A 325 -11.48 -10.64 5.32
C PRO A 325 -12.79 -10.78 6.11
N ARG A 326 -13.52 -11.89 5.92
CA ARG A 326 -14.82 -12.13 6.55
C ARG A 326 -14.64 -12.19 8.07
N GLY A 327 -15.43 -11.38 8.78
CA GLY A 327 -15.33 -11.28 10.25
C GLY A 327 -14.33 -10.22 10.73
N HIS A 328 -13.56 -9.60 9.84
CA HIS A 328 -12.67 -8.47 10.15
C HIS A 328 -13.27 -7.13 9.72
N GLY A 329 -14.59 -6.96 9.92
CA GLY A 329 -15.33 -5.76 9.54
C GLY A 329 -15.89 -5.78 8.11
N TRP A 330 -15.77 -6.91 7.40
CA TRP A 330 -16.46 -7.19 6.14
C TRP A 330 -17.33 -8.45 6.24
N THR A 331 -18.36 -8.47 5.39
CA THR A 331 -19.25 -9.60 5.15
C THR A 331 -19.30 -9.87 3.66
N THR A 332 -19.34 -11.14 3.26
CA THR A 332 -19.57 -11.53 1.86
C THR A 332 -21.02 -11.27 1.48
N ASN A 333 -21.27 -10.63 0.35
CA ASN A 333 -22.60 -10.57 -0.24
C ASN A 333 -22.91 -11.84 -1.07
N ASP A 334 -24.15 -11.97 -1.57
CA ASP A 334 -24.59 -13.12 -2.39
C ASP A 334 -23.77 -13.35 -3.67
N LYS A 335 -22.93 -12.39 -4.06
CA LYS A 335 -22.03 -12.47 -5.22
C LYS A 335 -20.61 -12.89 -4.83
N GLY A 336 -20.36 -13.22 -3.57
CA GLY A 336 -19.05 -13.67 -3.09
C GLY A 336 -17.97 -12.58 -3.08
N THR A 337 -18.37 -11.30 -3.07
CA THR A 337 -17.47 -10.14 -2.93
C THR A 337 -17.54 -9.55 -1.54
#